data_AF-A0A7W1NLY7-F1
#
_entry.id   AF-A0A7W1NLY7-F1
#
_cell.length_a   1.000
_cell.length_b   1.000
_cell.length_c   1.000
_cell.angle_alpha   90.00
_cell.angle_beta   90.00
_cell.angle_gamma   90.00
#
_symmetry.space_group_name_H-M   'P 1'
#
loop_
_entity.id
_entity.type
_entity.pdbx_description
1 polymer ?
#
loop_
_entity_poly.entity_id
_entity_poly.type
_entity_poly.pdbx_seq_one_letter_code
_entity_poly.pdbx_strand_id
1 'polypeptide(L)'
;MTRFYLRLTLLPLIIFTAVLLLIHARPYDDHELRELLLPEGCPAPCFMGIRPGVTTMDEALKSLVADNRVDINLAAINLDTLGSYYDVQLNESTARLIDMHQRVQFEFQNTPPHVISKITLYPTSQMSVGDIYLFLGKPDLYVVIPNTITIDGVDQPIASVYRLYHGLLTVFLTVSNCPINLNEMVKQPIYEVEFHDKLRTDFPYTSPDLEARLKRVDCV
;
A
#
# COMPACT_ATOMS: atom_id res chain seq x y z
N MET A 1 -18.47 -37.39 39.48
CA MET A 1 -18.57 -35.93 39.26
C MET A 1 -17.51 -35.42 38.27
N THR A 2 -16.21 -35.67 38.49
CA THR A 2 -15.10 -35.21 37.63
C THR A 2 -15.24 -35.55 36.14
N ARG A 3 -15.72 -36.75 35.81
CA ARG A 3 -15.96 -37.17 34.41
C ARG A 3 -17.00 -36.32 33.67
N PHE A 4 -18.00 -35.78 34.38
CA PHE A 4 -19.04 -34.95 33.78
C PHE A 4 -18.49 -33.55 33.45
N TYR A 5 -17.76 -32.95 34.39
CA TYR A 5 -17.10 -31.66 34.18
C TYR A 5 -16.10 -31.71 33.03
N LEU A 6 -15.32 -32.80 32.92
CA LEU A 6 -14.35 -32.96 31.83
C LEU A 6 -15.05 -32.99 30.46
N ARG A 7 -16.17 -33.71 30.32
CA ARG A 7 -16.95 -33.71 29.07
C ARG A 7 -17.54 -32.34 28.75
N LEU A 8 -18.02 -31.64 29.78
CA LEU A 8 -18.62 -30.31 29.64
C LEU A 8 -17.59 -29.26 29.19
N THR A 9 -16.33 -29.36 29.63
CA THR A 9 -15.25 -28.45 29.19
C THR A 9 -14.61 -28.84 27.86
N LEU A 10 -14.58 -30.13 27.53
CA LEU A 10 -13.96 -30.64 26.29
C LEU A 10 -14.74 -30.19 25.04
N LEU A 11 -16.07 -30.22 25.11
CA LEU A 11 -16.93 -29.88 23.97
C LEU A 11 -16.75 -28.43 23.47
N PRO A 12 -16.83 -27.38 24.30
CA PRO A 12 -16.57 -26.02 23.83
C PRO A 12 -15.12 -25.83 23.38
N LEU A 13 -14.14 -26.46 24.05
CA LEU A 13 -12.73 -26.40 23.63
C LEU A 13 -12.55 -26.91 22.20
N ILE A 14 -13.16 -28.06 21.86
CA ILE A 14 -13.13 -28.61 20.50
C ILE A 14 -13.81 -27.66 19.52
N ILE A 15 -14.98 -27.10 19.86
CA ILE A 15 -15.70 -26.15 18.98
C ILE A 15 -14.86 -24.90 18.72
N PHE A 16 -14.31 -24.26 19.75
CA PHE A 16 -13.46 -23.07 19.58
C PHE A 16 -12.20 -23.39 18.78
N THR A 17 -11.55 -24.53 19.05
CA THR A 17 -10.37 -24.96 18.28
C THR A 17 -10.72 -25.20 16.81
N ALA A 18 -11.86 -25.84 16.53
CA ALA A 18 -12.32 -26.07 15.17
C ALA A 18 -12.63 -24.77 14.42
N VAL A 19 -13.27 -23.80 15.09
CA VAL A 19 -13.54 -22.47 14.52
C VAL A 19 -12.24 -21.72 14.23
N LEU A 20 -11.29 -21.71 15.17
CA LEU A 20 -9.98 -21.08 14.96
C LEU A 20 -9.23 -21.73 13.80
N LEU A 21 -9.19 -23.06 13.74
CA LEU A 21 -8.58 -23.78 12.62
C LEU A 21 -9.27 -23.46 11.30
N LEU A 22 -10.59 -23.30 11.27
CA LEU A 22 -11.34 -22.96 10.06
C LEU A 22 -11.07 -21.51 9.59
N ILE A 23 -10.88 -20.58 10.52
CA ILE A 23 -10.47 -19.20 10.22
C ILE A 23 -9.04 -19.18 9.67
N HIS A 24 -8.10 -19.90 10.30
CA HIS A 24 -6.71 -20.00 9.84
C HIS A 24 -6.56 -20.83 8.56
N ALA A 25 -7.47 -21.77 8.29
CA ALA A 25 -7.44 -22.61 7.10
C ALA A 25 -8.07 -21.95 5.88
N ARG A 26 -8.79 -20.82 6.02
CA ARG A 26 -9.13 -20.00 4.86
C ARG A 26 -7.86 -19.28 4.42
N PRO A 27 -7.25 -19.66 3.28
CA PRO A 27 -6.21 -18.82 2.72
C PRO A 27 -6.85 -17.46 2.48
N TYR A 28 -6.19 -16.42 2.98
CA TYR A 28 -6.56 -15.07 2.63
C TYR A 28 -6.34 -14.96 1.13
N ASP A 29 -7.43 -15.05 0.36
CA ASP A 29 -7.41 -15.18 -1.09
C ASP A 29 -7.24 -13.80 -1.72
N ASP A 30 -6.07 -13.25 -1.43
CA ASP A 30 -5.59 -11.98 -1.93
C ASP A 30 -4.74 -12.23 -3.18
N HIS A 31 -5.26 -13.04 -4.10
CA HIS A 31 -4.56 -13.34 -5.34
C HIS A 31 -4.32 -12.05 -6.14
N GLU A 32 -5.34 -11.18 -6.24
CA GLU A 32 -5.25 -9.89 -6.92
C GLU A 32 -4.21 -8.96 -6.26
N LEU A 33 -4.22 -8.85 -4.91
CA LEU A 33 -3.29 -7.98 -4.19
C LEU A 33 -1.85 -8.50 -4.30
N ARG A 34 -1.69 -9.81 -4.24
CA ARG A 34 -0.40 -10.48 -4.41
C ARG A 34 0.16 -10.31 -5.81
N GLU A 35 -0.66 -10.45 -6.83
CA GLU A 35 -0.24 -10.22 -8.21
C GLU A 35 0.19 -8.76 -8.42
N LEU A 36 -0.49 -7.83 -7.75
CA LEU A 36 -0.16 -6.40 -7.82
C LEU A 36 1.16 -6.05 -7.12
N LEU A 37 1.37 -6.56 -5.90
CA LEU A 37 2.50 -6.16 -5.03
C LEU A 37 3.72 -7.09 -5.12
N LEU A 38 3.51 -8.37 -5.42
CA LEU A 38 4.51 -9.45 -5.39
C LEU A 38 4.26 -10.45 -6.54
N PRO A 39 4.33 -10.03 -7.81
CA PRO A 39 4.18 -10.93 -8.93
C PRO A 39 5.26 -12.02 -8.91
N GLU A 40 4.90 -13.24 -9.33
CA GLU A 40 5.84 -14.37 -9.33
C GLU A 40 7.09 -14.07 -10.16
N GLY A 41 8.27 -14.32 -9.59
CA GLY A 41 9.54 -14.09 -10.26
C GLY A 41 10.08 -12.66 -10.19
N CYS A 42 9.40 -11.73 -9.50
CA CYS A 42 9.91 -10.38 -9.28
C CYS A 42 10.25 -10.14 -7.78
N PRO A 43 11.53 -9.87 -7.43
CA PRO A 43 11.86 -9.52 -6.05
C PRO A 43 11.25 -8.15 -5.69
N ALA A 44 10.60 -8.08 -4.53
CA ALA A 44 10.02 -6.84 -4.00
C ALA A 44 11.09 -5.73 -3.84
N PRO A 45 10.74 -4.45 -4.06
CA PRO A 45 9.44 -3.93 -4.50
C PRO A 45 9.26 -4.08 -6.02
N CYS A 46 8.08 -4.52 -6.45
CA CYS A 46 7.80 -4.71 -7.86
C CYS A 46 6.32 -4.43 -8.16
N PHE A 47 6.07 -3.69 -9.23
CA PHE A 47 4.73 -3.38 -9.69
C PHE A 47 4.51 -4.03 -11.04
N MET A 48 3.72 -5.11 -11.09
CA MET A 48 3.39 -5.80 -12.36
C MET A 48 4.63 -6.19 -13.20
N GLY A 49 5.71 -6.64 -12.54
CA GLY A 49 6.97 -7.00 -13.20
C GLY A 49 7.93 -5.82 -13.44
N ILE A 50 7.52 -4.58 -13.15
CA ILE A 50 8.34 -3.38 -13.23
C ILE A 50 9.05 -3.18 -11.89
N ARG A 51 10.37 -3.18 -11.91
CA ARG A 51 11.20 -2.98 -10.73
C ARG A 51 11.88 -1.60 -10.78
N PRO A 52 11.54 -0.69 -9.86
CA PRO A 52 12.25 0.56 -9.71
C PRO A 52 13.76 0.32 -9.55
N GLY A 53 14.58 1.14 -10.21
CA GLY A 53 16.05 1.09 -10.19
C GLY A 53 16.67 0.11 -11.17
N VAL A 54 15.86 -0.75 -11.78
CA VAL A 54 16.31 -1.77 -12.72
C VAL A 54 15.63 -1.62 -14.07
N THR A 55 14.30 -1.53 -14.07
CA THR A 55 13.51 -1.47 -15.30
C THR A 55 13.60 -0.08 -15.93
N THR A 56 13.98 -0.05 -17.21
CA THR A 56 13.93 1.18 -18.00
C THR A 56 12.49 1.54 -18.37
N MET A 57 12.24 2.82 -18.66
CA MET A 57 10.92 3.27 -19.11
C MET A 57 10.44 2.50 -20.35
N ASP A 58 11.32 2.28 -21.32
CA ASP A 58 10.99 1.54 -22.56
C ASP A 58 10.61 0.08 -22.27
N GLU A 59 11.32 -0.59 -21.37
CA GLU A 59 11.00 -1.95 -20.94
C GLU A 59 9.68 -2.02 -20.19
N ALA A 60 9.42 -1.05 -19.30
CA ALA A 60 8.18 -0.96 -18.55
C ALA A 60 6.97 -0.78 -19.48
N LEU A 61 7.04 0.18 -20.40
CA LEU A 61 5.98 0.41 -21.39
C LEU A 61 5.76 -0.83 -22.25
N LYS A 62 6.84 -1.48 -22.70
CA LYS A 62 6.74 -2.73 -23.47
C LYS A 62 6.06 -3.84 -22.68
N SER A 63 6.36 -3.98 -21.38
CA SER A 63 5.73 -4.95 -20.49
C SER A 63 4.24 -4.68 -20.32
N LEU A 64 3.86 -3.42 -20.06
CA LEU A 64 2.47 -3.00 -19.89
C LEU A 64 1.62 -3.22 -21.15
N VAL A 65 2.19 -2.96 -22.34
CA VAL A 65 1.53 -3.22 -23.62
C VAL A 65 1.40 -4.71 -23.89
N ALA A 66 2.45 -5.50 -23.62
CA ALA A 66 2.46 -6.94 -23.93
C ALA A 66 1.40 -7.73 -23.15
N ASP A 67 1.10 -7.30 -21.92
CA ASP A 67 0.12 -7.96 -21.05
C ASP A 67 -1.33 -7.53 -21.35
N ASN A 68 -1.55 -6.59 -22.29
CA ASN A 68 -2.87 -6.03 -22.62
C ASN A 68 -3.61 -5.44 -21.40
N ARG A 69 -2.87 -5.07 -20.34
CA ARG A 69 -3.42 -4.55 -19.08
C ARG A 69 -3.61 -3.04 -19.09
N VAL A 70 -3.06 -2.36 -20.09
CA VAL A 70 -3.05 -0.90 -20.17
C VAL A 70 -3.56 -0.47 -21.54
N ASP A 71 -4.64 0.32 -21.54
CA ASP A 71 -4.98 1.13 -22.70
C ASP A 71 -4.13 2.40 -22.61
N ILE A 72 -2.91 2.33 -23.14
CA ILE A 72 -2.00 3.47 -23.09
C ILE A 72 -2.55 4.51 -24.04
N ASN A 73 -3.33 5.44 -23.50
CA ASN A 73 -3.60 6.68 -24.19
C ASN A 73 -2.30 7.49 -24.20
N LEU A 74 -1.48 7.30 -25.24
CA LEU A 74 -0.24 8.06 -25.45
C LEU A 74 -0.49 9.58 -25.48
N ALA A 75 -1.71 10.03 -25.79
CA ALA A 75 -2.08 11.44 -25.74
C ALA A 75 -2.35 11.96 -24.31
N ALA A 76 -2.50 11.06 -23.33
CA ALA A 76 -2.61 11.39 -21.90
C ALA A 76 -1.25 11.40 -21.18
N ILE A 77 -0.16 11.07 -21.90
CA ILE A 77 1.20 11.23 -21.38
C ILE A 77 1.49 12.73 -21.29
N ASN A 78 1.26 13.28 -20.10
CA ASN A 78 1.70 14.61 -19.76
C ASN A 78 3.14 14.52 -19.27
N LEU A 79 4.08 14.85 -20.16
CA LEU A 79 5.43 15.22 -19.72
C LEU A 79 5.30 16.57 -19.02
N ASP A 80 5.47 16.60 -17.71
CA ASP A 80 5.70 17.88 -17.03
C ASP A 80 6.90 18.57 -17.70
N THR A 81 6.92 19.90 -17.70
CA THR A 81 8.03 20.74 -18.19
C THR A 81 9.39 20.39 -17.57
N LEU A 82 9.38 19.71 -16.41
CA LEU A 82 10.57 19.17 -15.73
C LEU A 82 10.94 17.74 -16.17
N GLY A 83 10.13 17.12 -17.03
CA GLY A 83 10.39 15.85 -17.70
C GLY A 83 10.62 14.67 -16.77
N SER A 84 10.10 14.71 -15.53
CA SER A 84 10.52 13.78 -14.48
C SER A 84 9.57 12.61 -14.28
N TYR A 85 8.36 12.63 -14.85
CA TYR A 85 7.37 11.56 -14.68
C TYR A 85 6.44 11.33 -15.88
N TYR A 86 5.82 10.14 -15.93
CA TYR A 86 4.77 9.73 -16.87
C TYR A 86 3.50 9.32 -16.12
N ASP A 87 2.35 9.87 -16.51
CA ASP A 87 1.04 9.39 -16.07
C ASP A 87 0.51 8.31 -17.03
N VAL A 88 0.17 7.14 -16.48
CA VAL A 88 -0.38 6.00 -17.22
C VAL A 88 -1.73 5.62 -16.62
N GLN A 89 -2.74 5.47 -17.46
CA GLN A 89 -4.07 5.01 -17.05
C GLN A 89 -4.22 3.51 -17.32
N LEU A 90 -4.60 2.73 -16.30
CA LEU A 90 -4.78 1.28 -16.41
C LEU A 90 -6.16 0.92 -16.98
N ASN A 91 -6.29 -0.27 -17.59
CA ASN A 91 -7.57 -0.77 -18.12
C ASN A 91 -8.48 -1.32 -17.01
N GLU A 92 -9.81 -1.30 -17.25
CA GLU A 92 -10.89 -1.72 -16.35
C GLU A 92 -10.75 -3.17 -15.83
N SER A 93 -10.09 -4.06 -16.57
CA SER A 93 -9.91 -5.46 -16.16
C SER A 93 -8.97 -5.65 -14.97
N THR A 94 -8.11 -4.68 -14.69
CA THR A 94 -7.17 -4.69 -13.55
C THR A 94 -7.77 -3.97 -12.32
N ALA A 95 -9.00 -3.48 -12.43
CA ALA A 95 -9.59 -2.39 -11.63
C ALA A 95 -10.46 -2.82 -10.43
N ARG A 96 -10.38 -4.07 -9.96
CA ARG A 96 -11.09 -4.44 -8.72
C ARG A 96 -10.43 -3.84 -7.49
N LEU A 97 -9.10 -3.83 -7.48
CA LEU A 97 -8.27 -3.22 -6.44
C LEU A 97 -7.75 -1.84 -6.82
N ILE A 98 -8.18 -1.23 -7.92
CA ILE A 98 -7.71 0.06 -8.43
C ILE A 98 -8.93 0.73 -9.07
N ASP A 99 -9.42 1.85 -8.55
CA ASP A 99 -10.52 2.61 -9.18
C ASP A 99 -10.15 2.96 -10.64
N MET A 100 -11.12 2.88 -11.56
CA MET A 100 -10.93 3.05 -13.00
C MET A 100 -10.42 4.43 -13.43
N HIS A 101 -10.45 5.42 -12.53
CA HIS A 101 -9.90 6.76 -12.77
C HIS A 101 -8.45 6.91 -12.29
N GLN A 102 -7.84 5.85 -11.77
CA GLN A 102 -6.51 5.91 -11.16
C GLN A 102 -5.42 6.07 -12.22
N ARG A 103 -4.47 6.93 -11.86
CA ARG A 103 -3.26 7.19 -12.63
C ARG A 103 -2.10 6.53 -11.91
N VAL A 104 -1.33 5.77 -12.66
CA VAL A 104 -0.02 5.28 -12.24
C VAL A 104 0.99 6.28 -12.72
N GLN A 105 1.71 6.91 -11.80
CA GLN A 105 2.77 7.83 -12.12
C GLN A 105 4.12 7.10 -12.06
N PHE A 106 4.88 7.13 -13.15
CA PHE A 106 6.24 6.60 -13.21
C PHE A 106 7.23 7.76 -13.17
N GLU A 107 7.99 7.90 -12.10
CA GLU A 107 9.13 8.81 -12.03
C GLU A 107 10.39 8.08 -12.52
N PHE A 108 11.25 8.78 -13.24
CA PHE A 108 12.48 8.19 -13.80
C PHE A 108 13.66 9.14 -13.70
N GLN A 109 14.86 8.58 -13.80
CA GLN A 109 16.08 9.36 -13.77
C GLN A 109 16.25 10.14 -15.09
N ASN A 110 16.60 11.43 -14.98
CA ASN A 110 16.82 12.31 -16.14
C ASN A 110 18.05 11.93 -16.98
N THR A 111 18.88 10.99 -16.52
CA THR A 111 20.06 10.50 -17.23
C THR A 111 19.75 9.21 -17.99
N PRO A 112 20.08 9.11 -19.29
CA PRO A 112 19.97 7.85 -20.02
C PRO A 112 20.87 6.75 -19.42
N PRO A 113 20.40 5.49 -19.35
CA PRO A 113 19.03 5.07 -19.68
C PRO A 113 18.02 5.57 -18.65
N HIS A 114 16.83 5.96 -19.09
CA HIS A 114 15.74 6.45 -18.23
C HIS A 114 15.17 5.31 -17.38
N VAL A 115 15.86 5.00 -16.29
CA VAL A 115 15.46 3.99 -15.32
C VAL A 115 14.39 4.57 -14.40
N ILE A 116 13.31 3.80 -14.20
CA ILE A 116 12.23 4.17 -13.29
C ILE A 116 12.78 4.23 -11.87
N SER A 117 12.68 5.36 -11.20
CA SER A 117 13.12 5.54 -9.82
C SER A 117 11.99 5.31 -8.82
N LYS A 118 10.76 5.68 -9.21
CA LYS A 118 9.58 5.62 -8.36
C LYS A 118 8.33 5.29 -9.18
N ILE A 119 7.44 4.49 -8.62
CA ILE A 119 6.11 4.24 -9.18
C ILE A 119 5.10 4.64 -8.11
N THR A 120 4.16 5.50 -8.45
CA THR A 120 3.13 5.97 -7.53
C THR A 120 1.74 5.62 -8.04
N LEU A 121 0.94 5.04 -7.15
CA LEU A 121 -0.46 4.73 -7.40
C LEU A 121 -1.34 5.76 -6.67
N TYR A 122 -2.01 6.62 -7.44
CA TYR A 122 -2.96 7.62 -6.93
C TYR A 122 -4.40 7.24 -7.30
N PRO A 123 -5.37 7.64 -6.47
CA PRO A 123 -5.55 7.25 -5.08
C PRO A 123 -6.21 5.87 -5.02
N THR A 124 -5.51 4.89 -4.45
CA THR A 124 -5.93 3.48 -4.27
C THR A 124 -7.28 3.41 -3.52
N SER A 125 -8.39 3.13 -4.19
CA SER A 125 -9.06 1.82 -4.24
C SER A 125 -9.53 1.23 -2.90
N GLN A 126 -10.31 0.15 -2.99
CA GLN A 126 -10.92 -0.53 -1.85
C GLN A 126 -9.92 -1.16 -0.86
N MET A 127 -8.61 -1.00 -1.07
CA MET A 127 -7.57 -1.55 -0.20
C MET A 127 -7.48 -0.77 1.11
N SER A 128 -7.67 -1.48 2.21
CA SER A 128 -7.50 -0.93 3.54
C SER A 128 -6.05 -1.07 4.02
N VAL A 129 -5.69 -0.24 5.00
CA VAL A 129 -4.43 -0.35 5.75
C VAL A 129 -4.25 -1.76 6.32
N GLY A 130 -5.34 -2.41 6.72
CA GLY A 130 -5.38 -3.76 7.27
C GLY A 130 -5.03 -4.83 6.24
N ASP A 131 -5.51 -4.71 5.00
CA ASP A 131 -5.22 -5.70 3.94
C ASP A 131 -3.72 -5.74 3.64
N ILE A 132 -3.08 -4.58 3.49
CA ILE A 132 -1.62 -4.49 3.34
C ILE A 132 -0.88 -5.06 4.56
N TYR A 133 -1.37 -4.81 5.77
CA TYR A 133 -0.73 -5.32 6.99
C TYR A 133 -0.86 -6.84 7.11
N LEU A 134 -2.01 -7.42 6.72
CA LEU A 134 -2.19 -8.86 6.67
C LEU A 134 -1.30 -9.50 5.61
N PHE A 135 -1.12 -8.83 4.48
CA PHE A 135 -0.35 -9.32 3.35
C PHE A 135 1.17 -9.22 3.54
N LEU A 136 1.68 -8.04 3.91
CA LEU A 136 3.11 -7.75 4.05
C LEU A 136 3.63 -7.93 5.48
N GLY A 137 2.74 -8.07 6.45
CA GLY A 137 3.08 -8.15 7.87
C GLY A 137 3.43 -6.79 8.47
N LYS A 138 4.34 -6.80 9.44
CA LYS A 138 4.77 -5.59 10.15
C LYS A 138 5.76 -4.80 9.28
N PRO A 139 5.54 -3.50 9.01
CA PRO A 139 6.51 -2.66 8.32
C PRO A 139 7.78 -2.47 9.17
N ASP A 140 8.88 -2.20 8.48
CA ASP A 140 10.18 -1.94 9.09
C ASP A 140 10.18 -0.62 9.85
N LEU A 141 9.39 0.34 9.37
CA LEU A 141 9.36 1.69 9.90
C LEU A 141 7.99 2.36 9.74
N TYR A 142 7.67 3.20 10.72
CA TYR A 142 6.57 4.14 10.66
C TYR A 142 7.07 5.58 10.74
N VAL A 143 6.50 6.45 9.90
CA VAL A 143 6.61 7.90 10.02
C VAL A 143 5.20 8.47 10.10
N VAL A 144 4.96 9.32 11.08
CA VAL A 144 3.68 10.02 11.22
C VAL A 144 3.97 11.50 11.11
N ILE A 145 3.41 12.14 10.10
CA ILE A 145 3.60 13.57 9.83
C ILE A 145 2.25 14.25 10.05
N PRO A 146 2.13 15.14 11.06
CA PRO A 146 0.94 15.97 11.19
C PRO A 146 0.87 16.93 10.00
N ASN A 147 -0.30 17.06 9.42
CA ASN A 147 -0.55 17.92 8.28
C ASN A 147 -1.95 18.54 8.42
N THR A 148 -2.30 19.49 7.55
CA THR A 148 -3.61 20.12 7.51
C THR A 148 -4.15 20.06 6.09
N ILE A 149 -5.39 19.65 5.92
CA ILE A 149 -6.09 19.72 4.63
C ILE A 149 -7.27 20.66 4.74
N THR A 150 -7.48 21.47 3.70
CA THR A 150 -8.63 22.36 3.62
C THR A 150 -9.78 21.63 2.91
N ILE A 151 -10.86 21.34 3.64
CA ILE A 151 -12.08 20.74 3.09
C ILE A 151 -13.20 21.78 3.21
N ASP A 152 -13.83 22.15 2.09
CA ASP A 152 -14.89 23.16 2.03
C ASP A 152 -14.49 24.51 2.68
N GLY A 153 -13.22 24.88 2.58
CA GLY A 153 -12.67 26.10 3.17
C GLY A 153 -12.39 26.03 4.67
N VAL A 154 -12.52 24.85 5.29
CA VAL A 154 -12.17 24.61 6.69
C VAL A 154 -10.92 23.75 6.76
N ASP A 155 -9.88 24.25 7.43
CA ASP A 155 -8.67 23.49 7.69
C ASP A 155 -8.95 22.42 8.75
N GLN A 156 -8.73 21.17 8.37
CA GLN A 156 -8.83 20.01 9.24
C GLN A 156 -7.43 19.43 9.48
N PRO A 157 -7.05 19.20 10.74
CA PRO A 157 -5.81 18.48 11.03
C PRO A 157 -5.95 17.04 10.56
N ILE A 158 -4.92 16.56 9.87
CA ILE A 158 -4.78 15.17 9.47
C ILE A 158 -3.43 14.64 9.91
N ALA A 159 -3.30 13.34 10.02
CA ALA A 159 -1.99 12.69 10.10
C ALA A 159 -1.75 11.89 8.83
N SER A 160 -0.63 12.17 8.17
CA SER A 160 -0.11 11.32 7.10
C SER A 160 0.74 10.24 7.74
N VAL A 161 0.33 8.99 7.60
CA VAL A 161 1.07 7.85 8.14
C VAL A 161 1.74 7.11 6.99
N TYR A 162 3.06 7.10 7.05
CA TYR A 162 3.95 6.43 6.11
C TYR A 162 4.39 5.11 6.73
N ARG A 163 4.21 4.02 6.00
CA ARG A 163 4.73 2.70 6.36
C ARG A 163 5.72 2.25 5.32
N LEU A 164 6.94 1.96 5.76
CA LEU A 164 8.00 1.50 4.90
C LEU A 164 8.15 0.00 5.11
N TYR A 165 7.91 -0.75 4.05
CA TYR A 165 8.33 -2.13 3.87
C TYR A 165 9.57 -2.11 2.97
N HIS A 166 10.27 -3.23 2.83
CA HIS A 166 11.49 -3.37 2.03
C HIS A 166 11.34 -2.80 0.58
N GLY A 167 11.58 -1.51 0.40
CA GLY A 167 11.40 -0.76 -0.85
C GLY A 167 9.98 -0.32 -1.21
N LEU A 168 8.95 -0.67 -0.43
CA LEU A 168 7.56 -0.23 -0.64
C LEU A 168 7.15 0.77 0.43
N LEU A 169 6.73 1.95 0.01
CA LEU A 169 6.17 2.98 0.88
C LEU A 169 4.65 3.03 0.67
N THR A 170 3.88 2.88 1.75
CA THR A 170 2.43 3.12 1.71
C THR A 170 2.09 4.34 2.53
N VAL A 171 1.23 5.18 1.98
CA VAL A 171 0.77 6.42 2.60
C VAL A 171 -0.73 6.36 2.75
N PHE A 172 -1.21 6.60 3.96
CA PHE A 172 -2.62 6.83 4.18
C PHE A 172 -2.82 8.09 5.01
N LEU A 173 -3.91 8.78 4.72
CA LEU A 173 -4.33 9.97 5.43
C LEU A 173 -5.38 9.54 6.43
N THR A 174 -5.19 9.83 7.71
CA THR A 174 -6.24 9.68 8.71
C THR A 174 -6.76 11.05 9.13
N VAL A 175 -8.06 11.21 8.98
CA VAL A 175 -8.84 12.40 9.41
C VAL A 175 -9.38 12.25 10.82
N SER A 176 -8.94 11.23 11.57
CA SER A 176 -9.54 10.87 12.85
C SER A 176 -9.09 11.80 13.98
N ASN A 177 -10.01 12.00 14.94
CA ASN A 177 -9.76 12.69 16.19
C ASN A 177 -8.61 12.00 16.93
N CYS A 178 -7.49 12.69 17.13
CA CYS A 178 -6.39 12.14 17.91
C CYS A 178 -6.82 11.83 19.36
N PRO A 179 -6.33 10.74 19.97
CA PRO A 179 -5.32 9.80 19.45
C PRO A 179 -5.89 8.78 18.44
N ILE A 180 -5.10 8.46 17.42
CA ILE A 180 -5.48 7.49 16.37
C ILE A 180 -5.65 6.09 16.99
N ASN A 181 -6.84 5.53 16.88
CA ASN A 181 -7.12 4.15 17.29
C ASN A 181 -6.61 3.17 16.22
N LEU A 182 -5.77 2.20 16.60
CA LEU A 182 -5.25 1.19 15.67
C LEU A 182 -6.38 0.44 14.92
N ASN A 183 -7.52 0.18 15.58
CA ASN A 183 -8.67 -0.49 14.97
C ASN A 183 -9.39 0.38 13.93
N GLU A 184 -9.34 1.70 14.06
CA GLU A 184 -9.84 2.62 13.04
C GLU A 184 -8.83 2.79 11.91
N MET A 185 -7.55 2.79 12.26
CA MET A 185 -6.43 2.91 11.33
C MET A 185 -6.42 1.77 10.32
N VAL A 186 -6.57 0.51 10.75
CA VAL A 186 -6.58 -0.66 9.84
C VAL A 186 -7.75 -0.63 8.86
N LYS A 187 -8.81 0.13 9.14
CA LYS A 187 -9.97 0.27 8.24
C LYS A 187 -9.85 1.46 7.29
N GLN A 188 -8.85 2.32 7.46
CA GLN A 188 -8.66 3.45 6.56
C GLN A 188 -8.27 2.95 5.17
N PRO A 189 -8.82 3.53 4.10
CA PRO A 189 -8.32 3.28 2.76
C PRO A 189 -6.90 3.82 2.64
N ILE A 190 -6.09 3.18 1.81
CA ILE A 190 -4.77 3.69 1.48
C ILE A 190 -4.91 4.81 0.47
N TYR A 191 -4.25 5.93 0.70
CA TYR A 191 -4.36 7.06 -0.21
C TYR A 191 -3.38 6.90 -1.38
N GLU A 192 -2.17 6.44 -1.10
CA GLU A 192 -1.09 6.38 -2.07
C GLU A 192 -0.17 5.20 -1.76
N VAL A 193 0.26 4.51 -2.81
CA VAL A 193 1.25 3.44 -2.73
C VAL A 193 2.41 3.78 -3.64
N GLU A 194 3.61 3.82 -3.08
CA GLU A 194 4.84 4.16 -3.78
C GLU A 194 5.83 2.99 -3.76
N PHE A 195 6.37 2.64 -4.92
CA PHE A 195 7.44 1.66 -5.08
C PHE A 195 8.74 2.43 -5.38
N HIS A 196 9.79 2.17 -4.61
CA HIS A 196 11.08 2.88 -4.72
C HIS A 196 12.23 1.92 -5.00
N ASP A 197 13.22 2.33 -5.79
CA ASP A 197 14.48 1.57 -5.92
C ASP A 197 15.21 1.52 -4.58
N LYS A 198 15.38 2.72 -4.01
CA LYS A 198 16.00 2.96 -2.71
C LYS A 198 15.10 3.93 -1.98
N LEU A 199 14.60 3.52 -0.82
CA LEU A 199 13.95 4.43 0.09
C LEU A 199 14.95 5.52 0.44
N ARG A 200 14.62 6.77 0.11
CA ARG A 200 15.40 7.93 0.55
C ARG A 200 15.44 7.87 2.08
N THR A 201 16.63 7.71 2.65
CA THR A 201 16.83 7.60 4.10
C THR A 201 16.54 8.90 4.86
N ASP A 202 16.15 9.95 4.13
CA ASP A 202 16.08 11.32 4.63
C ASP A 202 14.68 11.68 5.14
N PHE A 203 13.83 10.70 5.46
CA PHE A 203 12.58 11.00 6.17
C PHE A 203 12.92 11.48 7.58
N PRO A 204 12.63 12.73 7.95
CA PRO A 204 12.78 13.15 9.33
C PRO A 204 11.75 12.38 10.18
N TYR A 205 12.09 12.07 11.44
CA TYR A 205 11.18 11.47 12.44
C TYR A 205 10.78 10.00 12.28
N THR A 206 11.69 9.15 11.82
CA THR A 206 11.50 7.69 11.75
C THR A 206 11.38 7.04 13.14
N SER A 207 10.55 5.99 13.29
CA SER A 207 10.50 5.12 14.49
C SER A 207 10.11 3.67 14.14
N PRO A 208 10.69 2.66 14.81
CA PRO A 208 10.30 1.26 14.66
C PRO A 208 9.01 0.89 15.40
N ASP A 209 8.52 1.77 16.29
CA ASP A 209 7.29 1.57 17.07
C ASP A 209 6.26 2.64 16.70
N LEU A 210 5.12 2.17 16.16
CA LEU A 210 3.97 2.99 15.77
C LEU A 210 3.24 3.54 17.00
N GLU A 211 2.97 2.73 18.02
CA GLU A 211 2.20 3.18 19.18
C GLU A 211 2.94 4.28 19.94
N ALA A 212 4.26 4.14 20.09
CA ALA A 212 5.09 5.16 20.70
C ALA A 212 5.16 6.47 19.89
N ARG A 213 4.85 6.46 18.59
CA ARG A 213 4.72 7.67 17.77
C ARG A 213 3.32 8.23 17.82
N LEU A 214 2.28 7.40 17.66
CA LEU A 214 0.89 7.84 17.75
C LEU A 214 0.59 8.52 19.09
N LYS A 215 1.20 8.07 20.19
CA LYS A 215 1.09 8.72 21.51
C LYS A 215 1.87 10.04 21.64
N ARG A 216 2.85 10.30 20.77
CA ARG A 216 3.74 11.47 20.78
C ARG A 216 3.39 12.53 19.75
N VAL A 217 2.51 12.22 18.81
CA VAL A 217 1.95 13.26 17.95
C VAL A 217 1.00 14.06 18.85
N ASP A 218 1.52 15.13 19.43
CA ASP A 218 0.71 16.19 20.01
C ASP A 218 -0.08 16.79 18.84
N CYS A 219 -1.29 16.28 18.61
CA CYS A 219 -2.22 16.88 17.68
C CYS A 219 -2.70 18.18 18.32
N VAL A 220 -2.00 19.28 18.03
CA VAL A 220 -2.32 20.64 18.50
C VAL A 220 -3.49 21.19 17.72
#